data_AF-A0A972FRB4-F1
#
_entry.id   AF-A0A972FRB4-F1
#
_cell.length_a   1.000
_cell.length_b   1.000
_cell.length_c   1.000
_cell.angle_alpha   90.00
_cell.angle_beta   90.00
_cell.angle_gamma   90.00
#
_symmetry.space_group_name_H-M   'P 1'
#
loop_
_entity.id
_entity.type
_entity.pdbx_description
1 polymer ?
#
loop_
_entity_poly.entity_id
_entity_poly.type
_entity_poly.pdbx_seq_one_letter_code
_entity_poly.pdbx_strand_id
1 'polypeptide(L)'
;MNKSVTTNLIAAILVLAGYGLNNVLVLTVGLFALSGAVTNWLAVYMLFEKVPGLYGSGVVPSRFEEFKAGISHLMMKQFFTDENIDRFLSEKESGVGQLDLTPVIEKVDLAPAFDALVSTVAQSSFGGMLAMFGGTEALVPLKEPFIAKMKVSLTELAQSEAFFELLKEELEQPNVLADMRHKVEKIVSQRLDELTPQMVKQIVQEMIKTHLGWLVVWGGVFGGLIGLAAAFIQH
;
A
#
# COMPACT_ATOMS: atom_id res chain seq x y z
N MET A 1 3.19 30.16 -5.63
CA MET A 1 2.88 30.78 -6.94
C MET A 1 3.15 29.76 -8.03
N ASN A 2 2.20 29.51 -8.94
CA ASN A 2 2.35 28.47 -9.95
C ASN A 2 3.41 28.91 -10.98
N LYS A 3 4.56 28.22 -11.02
CA LYS A 3 5.75 28.65 -11.80
C LYS A 3 5.43 28.90 -13.27
N SER A 4 4.53 28.08 -13.84
CA SER A 4 4.04 28.21 -15.21
C SER A 4 3.32 29.55 -15.48
N VAL A 5 2.48 30.00 -14.54
CA VAL A 5 1.73 31.26 -14.67
C VAL A 5 2.69 32.44 -14.69
N THR A 6 3.68 32.44 -13.79
CA THR A 6 4.70 33.50 -13.74
C THR A 6 5.51 33.57 -15.04
N THR A 7 5.96 32.44 -15.57
CA THR A 7 6.73 32.42 -16.83
C THR A 7 5.91 32.91 -18.01
N ASN A 8 4.68 32.44 -18.18
CA ASN A 8 3.80 32.88 -19.26
C ASN A 8 3.51 34.39 -19.16
N LEU A 9 3.31 34.90 -17.94
CA LEU A 9 3.04 36.31 -17.70
C LEU A 9 4.27 37.19 -18.01
N ILE A 10 5.48 36.76 -17.61
CA ILE A 10 6.72 37.46 -17.96
C ILE A 10 6.93 37.47 -19.49
N ALA A 11 6.73 36.34 -20.16
CA ALA A 11 6.87 36.26 -21.61
C ALA A 11 5.85 37.16 -22.33
N ALA A 12 4.60 37.19 -21.86
CA ALA A 12 3.57 38.08 -22.40
C ALA A 12 3.92 39.57 -22.20
N ILE A 13 4.48 39.94 -21.04
CA ILE A 13 4.96 41.30 -20.79
C ILE A 13 6.09 41.66 -21.77
N LEU A 14 7.03 40.74 -22.04
CA LEU A 14 8.11 40.98 -23.00
C LEU A 14 7.57 41.22 -24.42
N VAL A 15 6.55 40.47 -24.86
CA VAL A 15 5.88 40.70 -26.14
C VAL A 15 5.27 42.12 -26.19
N LEU A 16 4.50 42.49 -25.16
CA LEU A 16 3.84 43.80 -25.08
C LEU A 16 4.85 44.95 -25.05
N ALA A 17 5.93 44.80 -24.29
CA ALA A 17 7.01 45.79 -24.20
C ALA A 17 7.76 45.93 -25.54
N GLY A 18 8.07 44.81 -26.20
CA GLY A 18 8.71 44.83 -27.52
C GLY A 18 7.85 45.51 -28.58
N TYR A 19 6.55 45.26 -28.57
CA TYR A 19 5.59 45.91 -29.47
C TYR A 19 5.45 47.42 -29.17
N GLY A 20 5.26 47.79 -27.90
CA GLY A 20 5.07 49.21 -27.51
C GLY A 20 6.31 50.08 -27.70
N LEU A 21 7.51 49.50 -27.56
CA LEU A 21 8.78 50.20 -27.75
C LEU A 21 9.31 50.12 -29.19
N ASN A 22 8.59 49.47 -30.12
CA ASN A 22 9.04 49.16 -31.48
C ASN A 22 10.43 48.50 -31.53
N ASN A 23 10.75 47.69 -30.52
CA ASN A 23 12.04 47.01 -30.43
C ASN A 23 11.90 45.58 -30.95
N VAL A 24 12.35 45.37 -32.20
CA VAL A 24 12.28 44.08 -32.90
C VAL A 24 12.96 42.96 -32.12
N LEU A 25 14.10 43.24 -31.47
CA LEU A 25 14.82 42.24 -30.69
C LEU A 25 13.99 41.76 -29.50
N VAL A 26 13.45 42.69 -28.70
CA VAL A 26 12.62 42.36 -27.52
C VAL A 26 11.33 41.67 -27.95
N LEU A 27 10.72 42.09 -29.06
CA LEU A 27 9.51 41.49 -29.60
C LEU A 27 9.74 40.03 -30.02
N THR A 28 10.81 39.74 -30.77
CA THR A 28 11.14 38.37 -31.22
C THR A 28 11.48 37.46 -30.04
N VAL A 29 12.27 37.95 -29.08
CA VAL A 29 12.56 37.22 -27.83
C VAL A 29 11.27 36.90 -27.07
N GLY A 30 10.39 37.88 -26.90
CA GLY A 30 9.11 37.71 -26.24
C GLY A 30 8.20 36.69 -26.93
N LEU A 31 8.09 36.75 -28.26
CA LEU A 31 7.21 35.87 -29.04
C LEU A 31 7.65 34.41 -28.95
N PHE A 32 8.95 34.14 -29.11
CA PHE A 32 9.47 32.78 -29.00
C PHE A 32 9.41 32.27 -27.55
N ALA A 33 9.71 33.12 -26.55
CA ALA A 33 9.56 32.77 -25.14
C ALA A 33 8.11 32.43 -24.79
N LEU A 34 7.15 33.22 -25.26
CA LEU A 34 5.73 33.01 -25.00
C LEU A 34 5.24 31.73 -25.69
N SER A 35 5.61 31.52 -26.96
CA SER A 35 5.26 30.30 -27.70
C SER A 35 5.82 29.05 -27.02
N GLY A 36 7.09 29.07 -26.60
CA GLY A 36 7.71 27.96 -25.89
C GLY A 36 7.05 27.67 -24.54
N ALA A 37 6.77 28.70 -23.74
CA ALA A 37 6.11 28.54 -22.45
C ALA A 37 4.66 28.04 -22.60
N VAL A 38 3.87 28.59 -23.53
CA VAL A 38 2.48 28.20 -23.77
C VAL A 38 2.39 26.77 -24.33
N THR A 39 3.20 26.43 -25.32
CA THR A 39 3.22 25.06 -25.91
C THR A 39 3.56 24.04 -24.84
N ASN A 40 4.51 24.36 -23.97
CA ASN A 40 4.89 23.45 -22.92
C ASN A 40 3.86 23.34 -21.80
N TRP A 41 3.19 24.44 -21.46
CA TRP A 41 2.07 24.43 -20.55
C TRP A 41 0.93 23.55 -21.09
N LEU A 42 0.63 23.68 -22.39
CA LEU A 42 -0.37 22.84 -23.06
C LEU A 42 0.05 21.37 -23.04
N ALA A 43 1.33 21.06 -23.26
CA ALA A 43 1.86 19.70 -23.17
C ALA A 43 1.66 19.09 -21.77
N VAL A 44 1.94 19.86 -20.71
CA VAL A 44 1.68 19.43 -19.33
C VAL A 44 0.18 19.24 -19.07
N TYR A 45 -0.67 20.14 -19.57
CA TYR A 45 -2.12 20.05 -19.42
C TYR A 45 -2.69 18.80 -20.12
N MET A 46 -2.26 18.53 -21.36
CA MET A 46 -2.74 17.38 -22.13
C MET A 46 -2.26 16.02 -21.59
N LEU A 47 -1.27 15.96 -20.70
CA LEU A 47 -0.96 14.70 -20.01
C LEU A 47 -2.13 14.22 -19.13
N PHE A 48 -2.85 15.17 -18.53
CA PHE A 48 -3.88 14.89 -17.53
C PHE A 48 -5.32 15.11 -18.02
N GLU A 49 -5.52 15.94 -19.04
CA GLU A 49 -6.82 16.27 -19.60
C GLU A 49 -6.89 15.92 -21.08
N LYS A 50 -8.05 15.44 -21.53
CA LYS A 50 -8.33 15.25 -22.95
C LYS A 50 -8.65 16.61 -23.58
N VAL A 51 -7.92 16.96 -24.64
CA VAL A 51 -8.10 18.19 -25.40
C VAL A 51 -8.64 17.81 -26.79
N PRO A 52 -9.82 18.33 -27.20
CA PRO A 52 -10.38 18.05 -28.51
C PRO A 52 -9.40 18.45 -29.64
N GLY A 53 -9.19 17.56 -30.60
CA GLY A 53 -8.32 17.81 -31.76
C GLY A 53 -6.82 17.58 -31.54
N LEU A 54 -6.36 17.31 -30.31
CA LEU A 54 -4.96 16.97 -30.02
C LEU A 54 -4.80 15.47 -29.72
N TYR A 55 -4.19 14.74 -30.64
CA TYR A 55 -3.82 13.34 -30.46
C TYR A 55 -2.83 13.19 -29.30
N GLY A 56 -3.01 12.13 -28.51
CA GLY A 56 -2.19 11.89 -27.32
C GLY A 56 -2.56 12.76 -26.11
N SER A 57 -3.73 13.40 -26.10
CA SER A 57 -4.24 14.07 -24.89
C SER A 57 -4.93 13.08 -23.92
N GLY A 58 -4.84 13.36 -22.63
CA GLY A 58 -5.33 12.51 -21.54
C GLY A 58 -4.55 11.20 -21.38
N VAL A 59 -3.22 11.21 -21.59
CA VAL A 59 -2.40 9.98 -21.53
C VAL A 59 -2.56 9.26 -20.19
N VAL A 60 -2.44 9.98 -19.06
CA VAL A 60 -2.51 9.38 -17.71
C VAL A 60 -3.84 8.64 -17.47
N PRO A 61 -5.02 9.27 -17.60
CA PRO A 61 -6.28 8.56 -17.42
C PRO A 61 -6.53 7.50 -18.51
N SER A 62 -5.99 7.66 -19.72
CA SER A 62 -6.16 6.66 -20.79
C SER A 62 -5.37 5.36 -20.56
N ARG A 63 -4.31 5.42 -19.75
CA ARG A 63 -3.45 4.29 -19.40
C ARG A 63 -3.75 3.73 -18.01
N PHE A 64 -4.94 3.99 -17.49
CA PHE A 64 -5.38 3.57 -16.16
C PHE A 64 -5.16 2.06 -15.88
N GLU A 65 -5.50 1.18 -16.83
CA GLU A 65 -5.31 -0.27 -16.67
C GLU A 65 -3.82 -0.66 -16.54
N GLU A 66 -2.93 0.04 -17.24
CA GLU A 66 -1.48 -0.20 -17.12
C GLU A 66 -0.97 0.24 -15.75
N PHE A 67 -1.46 1.36 -15.22
CA PHE A 67 -1.14 1.78 -13.85
C PHE A 67 -1.63 0.76 -12.82
N LYS A 68 -2.86 0.26 -12.96
CA LYS A 68 -3.43 -0.75 -12.08
C LYS A 68 -2.59 -2.03 -12.08
N ALA A 69 -2.23 -2.53 -13.26
CA ALA A 69 -1.36 -3.68 -13.41
C ALA A 69 0.04 -3.44 -12.80
N GLY A 70 0.60 -2.24 -13.01
CA GLY A 70 1.88 -1.84 -12.43
C GLY A 70 1.88 -1.83 -10.90
N ILE A 71 0.81 -1.32 -10.26
CA ILE A 71 0.67 -1.35 -8.80
C ILE A 71 0.52 -2.79 -8.31
N SER A 72 -0.30 -3.61 -8.96
CA SER A 72 -0.45 -5.03 -8.62
C SER A 72 0.90 -5.75 -8.67
N HIS A 73 1.67 -5.52 -9.72
CA HIS A 73 3.00 -6.09 -9.89
C HIS A 73 3.93 -5.62 -8.76
N LEU A 74 3.99 -4.33 -8.48
CA LEU A 74 4.80 -3.77 -7.40
C LEU A 74 4.45 -4.44 -6.05
N MET A 75 3.16 -4.49 -5.71
CA MET A 75 2.69 -5.09 -4.46
C MET A 75 3.04 -6.58 -4.37
N MET A 76 2.71 -7.38 -5.38
CA MET A 76 2.85 -8.84 -5.30
C MET A 76 4.25 -9.36 -5.62
N LYS A 77 5.09 -8.59 -6.32
CA LYS A 77 6.43 -9.01 -6.74
C LYS A 77 7.55 -8.31 -5.98
N GLN A 78 7.28 -7.18 -5.32
CA GLN A 78 8.30 -6.45 -4.56
C GLN A 78 8.02 -6.44 -3.05
N PHE A 79 6.76 -6.33 -2.64
CA PHE A 79 6.40 -6.26 -1.22
C PHE A 79 6.02 -7.63 -0.64
N PHE A 80 5.09 -8.34 -1.26
CA PHE A 80 4.58 -9.64 -0.79
C PHE A 80 5.24 -10.83 -1.52
N THR A 81 6.57 -10.85 -1.52
CA THR A 81 7.34 -12.03 -1.97
C THR A 81 7.40 -13.08 -0.87
N ASP A 82 7.72 -14.31 -1.24
CA ASP A 82 7.77 -15.42 -0.29
C ASP A 82 8.86 -15.16 0.76
N GLU A 83 10.00 -14.59 0.35
CA GLU A 83 11.11 -14.21 1.23
C GLU A 83 10.75 -13.06 2.17
N ASN A 84 9.96 -12.09 1.72
CA ASN A 84 9.56 -10.97 2.56
C ASN A 84 8.53 -11.37 3.61
N ILE A 85 7.61 -12.27 3.25
CA ILE A 85 6.63 -12.82 4.19
C ILE A 85 7.34 -13.69 5.23
N ASP A 86 8.24 -14.57 4.78
CA ASP A 86 9.07 -15.40 5.65
C ASP A 86 9.88 -14.54 6.64
N ARG A 87 10.58 -13.51 6.15
CA ARG A 87 11.31 -12.55 6.99
C ARG A 87 10.40 -11.85 8.02
N PHE A 88 9.18 -11.48 7.62
CA PHE A 88 8.23 -10.83 8.52
C PHE A 88 7.74 -11.74 9.64
N LEU A 89 7.54 -13.04 9.35
CA LEU A 89 7.15 -14.04 10.35
C LEU A 89 8.31 -14.42 11.29
N SER A 90 9.54 -14.34 10.78
CA SER A 90 10.75 -14.73 11.51
C SER A 90 11.37 -13.61 12.35
N GLU A 91 11.03 -12.34 12.10
CA GLU A 91 11.47 -11.22 12.93
C GLU A 91 10.90 -11.34 14.36
N LYS A 92 11.79 -11.37 15.37
CA LYS A 92 11.39 -11.41 16.79
C LYS A 92 10.67 -10.13 17.25
N GLU A 93 10.84 -9.02 16.52
CA GLU A 93 10.20 -7.72 16.83
C GLU A 93 8.84 -7.51 16.17
N SER A 94 8.47 -8.26 15.13
CA SER A 94 7.25 -8.04 14.33
C SER A 94 5.95 -8.56 14.97
N GLY A 95 5.96 -8.82 16.28
CA GLY A 95 4.75 -9.03 17.10
C GLY A 95 4.12 -10.42 17.02
N VAL A 96 4.60 -11.31 16.15
CA VAL A 96 4.20 -12.74 16.17
C VAL A 96 4.68 -13.41 17.45
N GLY A 97 5.88 -13.04 17.94
CA GLY A 97 6.43 -13.42 19.26
C GLY A 97 5.61 -12.96 20.47
N GLN A 98 4.47 -12.29 20.24
CA GLN A 98 3.58 -11.77 21.27
C GLN A 98 2.11 -12.04 20.94
N LEU A 99 1.83 -13.07 20.13
CA LEU A 99 0.45 -13.51 19.88
C LEU A 99 -0.15 -14.01 21.20
N ASP A 100 -0.89 -13.12 21.88
CA ASP A 100 -1.56 -13.47 23.12
C ASP A 100 -2.76 -14.38 22.83
N LEU A 101 -2.56 -15.68 23.08
CA LEU A 101 -3.61 -16.68 22.93
C LEU A 101 -4.55 -16.75 24.14
N THR A 102 -4.29 -16.00 25.21
CA THR A 102 -5.14 -15.97 26.42
C THR A 102 -6.63 -15.71 26.09
N PRO A 103 -7.00 -14.74 25.24
CA PRO A 103 -8.40 -14.48 24.91
C PRO A 103 -9.07 -15.62 24.14
N VAL A 104 -8.30 -16.42 23.41
CA VAL A 104 -8.80 -17.61 22.72
C VAL A 104 -9.03 -18.71 23.75
N ILE A 105 -8.03 -19.00 24.59
CA ILE A 105 -8.06 -20.04 25.64
C ILE A 105 -9.22 -19.80 26.62
N GLU A 106 -9.49 -18.54 26.98
CA GLU A 106 -10.62 -18.19 27.85
C GLU A 106 -11.98 -18.55 27.25
N LYS A 107 -12.12 -18.46 25.92
CA LYS A 107 -13.36 -18.76 25.19
C LYS A 107 -13.51 -20.23 24.81
N VAL A 108 -12.44 -21.02 24.88
CA VAL A 108 -12.51 -22.47 24.61
C VAL A 108 -13.30 -23.16 25.73
N ASP A 109 -14.27 -23.99 25.33
CA ASP A 109 -14.95 -24.90 26.24
C ASP A 109 -14.08 -26.14 26.51
N LEU A 110 -13.62 -26.27 27.76
CA LEU A 110 -12.80 -27.39 28.22
C LEU A 110 -13.62 -28.44 29.00
N ALA A 111 -14.95 -28.30 29.08
CA ALA A 111 -15.81 -29.30 29.69
C ALA A 111 -15.62 -30.70 29.08
N PRO A 112 -15.45 -30.88 27.75
CA PRO A 112 -15.21 -32.19 27.17
C PRO A 112 -13.92 -32.86 27.66
N ALA A 113 -12.88 -32.08 27.97
CA ALA A 113 -11.61 -32.61 28.49
C ALA A 113 -11.77 -33.15 29.91
N PHE A 114 -12.57 -32.48 30.74
CA PHE A 114 -12.92 -32.99 32.08
C PHE A 114 -13.76 -34.26 31.99
N ASP A 115 -14.78 -34.27 31.13
CA ASP A 115 -15.67 -35.43 30.99
C ASP A 115 -14.89 -36.65 30.46
N ALA A 116 -13.94 -36.44 29.54
CA ALA A 116 -13.01 -37.47 29.08
C ALA A 116 -12.10 -37.99 30.20
N LEU A 117 -11.59 -37.12 31.07
CA LEU A 117 -10.81 -37.52 32.24
C LEU A 117 -11.64 -38.40 33.19
N VAL A 118 -12.86 -37.98 33.52
CA VAL A 118 -13.78 -38.73 34.39
C VAL A 118 -14.10 -40.10 33.78
N SER A 119 -14.39 -40.15 32.49
CA SER A 119 -14.63 -41.42 31.78
C SER A 119 -13.41 -42.34 31.82
N THR A 120 -12.20 -41.79 31.63
CA THR A 120 -10.95 -42.56 31.66
C THR A 120 -10.68 -43.12 33.06
N VAL A 121 -10.89 -42.32 34.11
CA VAL A 121 -10.74 -42.77 35.50
C VAL A 121 -11.75 -43.86 35.84
N ALA A 122 -13.01 -43.70 35.42
CA ALA A 122 -14.07 -44.68 35.65
C ALA A 122 -13.80 -46.02 34.95
N GLN A 123 -13.14 -46.02 33.79
CA GLN A 123 -12.75 -47.23 33.06
C GLN A 123 -11.42 -47.83 33.53
N SER A 124 -10.64 -47.10 34.34
CA SER A 124 -9.35 -47.56 34.86
C SER A 124 -9.49 -48.47 36.07
N SER A 125 -8.36 -49.00 36.56
CA SER A 125 -8.29 -49.74 37.83
C SER A 125 -8.78 -48.93 39.04
N PHE A 126 -8.80 -47.60 38.95
CA PHE A 126 -9.35 -46.71 39.98
C PHE A 126 -10.88 -46.60 39.93
N GLY A 127 -11.54 -47.01 38.85
CA GLY A 127 -13.00 -46.91 38.69
C GLY A 127 -13.78 -47.72 39.72
N GLY A 128 -13.29 -48.93 40.04
CA GLY A 128 -13.89 -49.78 41.08
C GLY A 128 -13.79 -49.16 42.48
N MET A 129 -12.70 -48.44 42.76
CA MET A 129 -12.56 -47.67 44.01
C MET A 129 -13.48 -46.45 43.99
N LEU A 130 -13.56 -45.73 42.87
CA LEU A 130 -14.42 -44.56 42.70
C LEU A 130 -15.91 -44.90 42.93
N ALA A 131 -16.35 -46.06 42.44
CA ALA A 131 -17.72 -46.57 42.65
C ALA A 131 -18.07 -46.73 44.14
N MET A 132 -17.09 -47.08 44.98
CA MET A 132 -17.28 -47.20 46.44
C MET A 132 -17.41 -45.85 47.15
N PHE A 133 -16.94 -44.76 46.54
CA PHE A 133 -16.99 -43.40 47.09
C PHE A 133 -18.04 -42.49 46.43
N GLY A 134 -19.07 -43.07 45.80
CA GLY A 134 -20.16 -42.32 45.18
C GLY A 134 -20.05 -42.18 43.65
N GLY A 135 -19.15 -42.93 43.00
CA GLY A 135 -19.05 -43.00 41.55
C GLY A 135 -18.51 -41.72 40.91
N THR A 136 -18.78 -41.53 39.62
CA THR A 136 -18.32 -40.37 38.84
C THR A 136 -18.92 -39.05 39.32
N GLU A 137 -20.06 -39.09 40.01
CA GLU A 137 -20.73 -37.91 40.58
C GLU A 137 -19.87 -37.23 41.66
N ALA A 138 -19.04 -38.00 42.37
CA ALA A 138 -18.10 -37.47 43.37
C ALA A 138 -17.06 -36.51 42.77
N LEU A 139 -16.83 -36.57 41.45
CA LEU A 139 -15.85 -35.73 40.75
C LEU A 139 -16.46 -34.44 40.22
N VAL A 140 -17.79 -34.32 40.12
CA VAL A 140 -18.48 -33.13 39.56
C VAL A 140 -18.04 -31.80 40.20
N PRO A 141 -17.85 -31.68 41.54
CA PRO A 141 -17.37 -30.45 42.16
C PRO A 141 -15.98 -30.00 41.67
N LEU A 142 -15.19 -30.92 41.10
CA LEU A 142 -13.86 -30.65 40.58
C LEU A 142 -13.85 -30.14 39.13
N LYS A 143 -15.00 -30.11 38.45
CA LYS A 143 -15.10 -29.69 37.04
C LYS A 143 -14.60 -28.25 36.84
N GLU A 144 -15.18 -27.31 37.58
CA GLU A 144 -14.80 -25.89 37.52
C GLU A 144 -13.32 -25.63 37.90
N PRO A 145 -12.80 -26.13 39.04
CA PRO A 145 -11.39 -25.92 39.38
C PRO A 145 -10.44 -26.61 38.40
N PHE A 146 -10.81 -27.75 37.81
CA PHE A 146 -10.03 -28.37 36.73
C PHE A 146 -9.97 -27.48 35.50
N ILE A 147 -11.13 -26.99 35.01
CA ILE A 147 -11.20 -26.11 33.84
C ILE A 147 -10.39 -24.84 34.07
N ALA A 148 -10.53 -24.20 35.25
CA ALA A 148 -9.76 -23.02 35.60
C ALA A 148 -8.26 -23.28 35.60
N LYS A 149 -7.80 -24.38 36.20
CA LYS A 149 -6.38 -24.72 36.25
C LYS A 149 -5.83 -25.08 34.87
N MET A 150 -6.61 -25.79 34.05
CA MET A 150 -6.25 -26.12 32.67
C MET A 150 -6.09 -24.87 31.82
N LYS A 151 -6.99 -23.88 31.93
CA LYS A 151 -6.84 -22.60 31.22
C LYS A 151 -5.53 -21.90 31.58
N VAL A 152 -5.20 -21.82 32.87
CA VAL A 152 -3.92 -21.26 33.34
C VAL A 152 -2.73 -22.01 32.73
N SER A 153 -2.73 -23.34 32.79
CA SER A 153 -1.63 -24.14 32.22
C SER A 153 -1.52 -24.02 30.70
N LEU A 154 -2.63 -23.93 29.98
CA LEU A 154 -2.62 -23.68 28.53
C LEU A 154 -2.08 -22.29 28.21
N THR A 155 -2.40 -21.28 29.01
CA THR A 155 -1.86 -19.92 28.85
C THR A 155 -0.34 -19.91 29.09
N GLU A 156 0.15 -20.55 30.15
CA GLU A 156 1.58 -20.70 30.42
C GLU A 156 2.32 -21.42 29.27
N LEU A 157 1.72 -22.47 28.72
CA LEU A 157 2.26 -23.20 27.56
C LEU A 157 2.27 -22.33 26.30
N ALA A 158 1.18 -21.63 26.01
CA ALA A 158 1.06 -20.76 24.85
C ALA A 158 2.07 -19.59 24.88
N GLN A 159 2.47 -19.15 26.07
CA GLN A 159 3.49 -18.12 26.28
C GLN A 159 4.92 -18.67 26.31
N SER A 160 5.11 -19.98 26.22
CA SER A 160 6.44 -20.58 26.21
C SER A 160 7.15 -20.41 24.86
N GLU A 161 8.46 -20.20 24.91
CA GLU A 161 9.29 -20.08 23.70
C GLU A 161 9.22 -21.35 22.84
N ALA A 162 9.11 -22.54 23.46
CA ALA A 162 8.98 -23.81 22.75
C ALA A 162 7.69 -23.90 21.92
N PHE A 163 6.55 -23.47 22.48
CA PHE A 163 5.30 -23.42 21.72
C PHE A 163 5.39 -22.41 20.56
N PHE A 164 6.05 -21.28 20.80
CA PHE A 164 6.24 -20.25 19.79
C PHE A 164 7.06 -20.74 18.59
N GLU A 165 8.19 -21.42 18.83
CA GLU A 165 9.01 -21.97 17.75
C GLU A 165 8.26 -23.02 16.92
N LEU A 166 7.46 -23.89 17.57
CA LEU A 166 6.61 -24.85 16.87
C LEU A 166 5.51 -24.17 16.04
N LEU A 167 4.87 -23.14 16.59
CA LEU A 167 3.85 -22.37 15.88
C LEU A 167 4.46 -21.67 14.66
N LYS A 168 5.66 -21.11 14.82
CA LYS A 168 6.38 -20.43 13.76
C LYS A 168 6.73 -21.39 12.61
N GLU A 169 7.28 -22.55 12.92
CA GLU A 169 7.59 -23.59 11.92
C GLU A 169 6.33 -23.99 11.12
N GLU A 170 5.17 -24.08 11.78
CA GLU A 170 3.89 -24.37 11.12
C GLU A 170 3.42 -23.22 10.21
N LEU A 171 3.63 -21.96 10.61
CA LEU A 171 3.25 -20.77 9.83
C LEU A 171 4.18 -20.52 8.63
N GLU A 172 5.44 -20.91 8.73
CA GLU A 172 6.45 -20.81 7.66
C GLU A 172 6.31 -21.94 6.61
N GLN A 173 5.37 -22.87 6.79
CA GLN A 173 5.14 -23.91 5.79
C GLN A 173 4.74 -23.31 4.43
N PRO A 174 5.25 -23.86 3.30
CA PRO A 174 5.02 -23.30 1.97
C PRO A 174 3.55 -23.18 1.55
N ASN A 175 2.69 -24.09 2.02
CA ASN A 175 1.24 -24.06 1.81
C ASN A 175 0.58 -22.86 2.52
N VAL A 176 0.96 -22.57 3.76
CA VAL A 176 0.42 -21.45 4.53
C VAL A 176 0.86 -20.12 3.93
N LEU A 177 2.14 -20.00 3.57
CA LEU A 177 2.68 -18.82 2.89
C LEU A 177 1.97 -18.56 1.56
N ALA A 178 1.75 -19.61 0.75
CA ALA A 178 1.02 -19.51 -0.51
C ALA A 178 -0.43 -19.05 -0.30
N ASP A 179 -1.13 -19.59 0.71
CA ASP A 179 -2.49 -19.19 1.04
C ASP A 179 -2.57 -17.73 1.54
N MET A 180 -1.61 -17.30 2.37
CA MET A 180 -1.52 -15.91 2.82
C MET A 180 -1.30 -14.96 1.64
N ARG A 181 -0.36 -15.30 0.75
CA ARG A 181 -0.08 -14.55 -0.46
C ARG A 181 -1.31 -14.44 -1.35
N HIS A 182 -2.03 -15.54 -1.57
CA HIS A 182 -3.25 -15.54 -2.37
C HIS A 182 -4.37 -14.69 -1.73
N LYS A 183 -4.52 -14.72 -0.40
CA LYS A 183 -5.45 -13.83 0.31
C LYS A 183 -5.08 -12.36 0.13
N VAL A 184 -3.80 -12.03 0.25
CA VAL A 184 -3.31 -10.65 0.03
C VAL A 184 -3.54 -10.23 -1.42
N GLU A 185 -3.23 -11.08 -2.40
CA GLU A 185 -3.47 -10.82 -3.81
C GLU A 185 -4.94 -10.48 -4.08
N LYS A 186 -5.86 -11.26 -3.49
CA LYS A 186 -7.29 -11.00 -3.60
C LYS A 186 -7.68 -9.63 -3.02
N ILE A 187 -7.16 -9.26 -1.85
CA ILE A 187 -7.42 -7.96 -1.22
C ILE A 187 -6.87 -6.82 -2.09
N VAL A 188 -5.63 -6.97 -2.58
CA VAL A 188 -4.98 -5.99 -3.47
C VAL A 188 -5.79 -5.83 -4.76
N SER A 189 -6.18 -6.93 -5.40
CA SER A 189 -7.02 -6.90 -6.61
C SER A 189 -8.33 -6.16 -6.37
N GLN A 190 -9.04 -6.46 -5.28
CA GLN A 190 -10.30 -5.77 -4.95
C GLN A 190 -10.11 -4.27 -4.77
N ARG A 191 -9.04 -3.84 -4.06
CA ARG A 191 -8.73 -2.41 -3.91
C ARG A 191 -8.32 -1.75 -5.22
N LEU A 192 -7.62 -2.48 -6.09
CA LEU A 192 -7.27 -2.01 -7.42
C LEU A 192 -8.50 -1.88 -8.33
N ASP A 193 -9.51 -2.73 -8.16
CA ASP A 193 -10.78 -2.67 -8.89
C ASP A 193 -11.62 -1.44 -8.46
N GLU A 194 -11.48 -1.00 -7.22
CA GLU A 194 -12.13 0.22 -6.70
C GLU A 194 -11.45 1.51 -7.20
N LEU A 195 -10.24 1.43 -7.75
CA LEU A 195 -9.55 2.61 -8.27
C LEU A 195 -10.30 3.18 -9.47
N THR A 196 -10.36 4.51 -9.52
CA THR A 196 -10.89 5.24 -10.67
C THR A 196 -9.79 5.96 -11.43
N PRO A 197 -9.97 6.26 -12.74
CA PRO A 197 -9.03 7.08 -13.50
C PRO A 197 -8.72 8.44 -12.85
N GLN A 198 -9.72 9.05 -12.19
CA GLN A 198 -9.56 10.30 -11.44
C GLN A 198 -8.58 10.15 -10.26
N MET A 199 -8.67 9.06 -9.50
CA MET A 199 -7.77 8.83 -8.37
C MET A 199 -6.32 8.66 -8.85
N VAL A 200 -6.09 7.88 -9.91
CA VAL A 200 -4.76 7.71 -10.50
C VAL A 200 -4.20 9.02 -11.02
N LYS A 201 -5.03 9.80 -11.73
CA LYS A 201 -4.67 11.16 -12.16
C LYS A 201 -4.23 12.02 -10.98
N GLN A 202 -4.99 12.02 -9.87
CA GLN A 202 -4.65 12.80 -8.69
C GLN A 202 -3.32 12.37 -8.06
N ILE A 203 -3.11 11.07 -7.86
CA ILE A 203 -1.87 10.51 -7.30
C ILE A 203 -0.67 10.91 -8.16
N VAL A 204 -0.74 10.68 -9.48
CA VAL A 204 0.35 11.01 -10.40
C VAL A 204 0.59 12.52 -10.40
N GLN A 205 -0.47 13.31 -10.50
CA GLN A 205 -0.37 14.77 -10.53
C GLN A 205 0.25 15.32 -9.25
N GLU A 206 -0.13 14.84 -8.07
CA GLU A 206 0.49 15.26 -6.80
C GLU A 206 1.99 14.94 -6.76
N MET A 207 2.39 13.78 -7.27
CA MET A 207 3.78 13.36 -7.32
C MET A 207 4.65 14.21 -8.26
N ILE A 208 4.15 14.55 -9.46
CA ILE A 208 4.98 15.16 -10.53
C ILE A 208 4.73 16.65 -10.78
N LYS A 209 3.63 17.24 -10.27
CA LYS A 209 3.24 18.64 -10.53
C LYS A 209 4.33 19.65 -10.18
N THR A 210 5.09 19.40 -9.12
CA THR A 210 6.19 20.27 -8.68
C THR A 210 7.34 20.31 -9.71
N HIS A 211 7.56 19.19 -10.40
CA HIS A 211 8.61 19.04 -11.41
C HIS A 211 8.16 19.50 -12.79
N LEU A 212 6.92 19.21 -13.19
CA LEU A 212 6.38 19.62 -14.49
C LEU A 212 6.30 21.14 -14.68
N GLY A 213 6.14 21.90 -13.60
CA GLY A 213 6.17 23.36 -13.66
C GLY A 213 7.49 23.93 -14.19
N TRP A 214 8.61 23.26 -13.97
CA TRP A 214 9.93 23.67 -14.50
C TRP A 214 10.03 23.53 -16.00
N LEU A 215 9.31 22.57 -16.59
CA LEU A 215 9.29 22.33 -18.03
C LEU A 215 8.77 23.59 -18.75
N VAL A 216 7.77 24.26 -18.17
CA VAL A 216 7.21 25.53 -18.70
C VAL A 216 8.21 26.68 -18.59
N VAL A 217 8.91 26.77 -17.46
CA VAL A 217 9.96 27.77 -17.23
C VAL A 217 11.05 27.64 -18.30
N TRP A 218 11.56 26.43 -18.49
CA TRP A 218 12.59 26.15 -19.50
C TRP A 218 12.10 26.34 -20.92
N GLY A 219 10.85 25.98 -21.22
CA GLY A 219 10.22 26.30 -22.51
C GLY A 219 10.25 27.80 -22.82
N GLY A 220 9.98 28.64 -21.82
CA GLY A 220 10.10 30.09 -21.95
C GLY A 220 11.54 30.58 -22.10
N VAL A 221 12.48 30.06 -21.30
CA VAL A 221 13.90 30.46 -21.36
C VAL A 221 14.53 30.05 -22.70
N PHE A 222 14.37 28.80 -23.13
CA PHE A 222 14.90 28.32 -24.41
C PHE A 222 14.22 29.00 -25.59
N GLY A 223 12.90 29.22 -25.52
CA GLY A 223 12.18 30.04 -26.50
C GLY A 223 12.81 31.43 -26.61
N GLY A 224 13.04 32.10 -25.48
CA GLY A 224 13.69 33.43 -25.46
C GLY A 224 15.09 33.43 -26.05
N LEU A 225 15.92 32.42 -25.75
CA LEU A 225 17.26 32.28 -26.31
C LEU A 225 17.24 32.05 -27.82
N ILE A 226 16.32 31.21 -28.31
CA ILE A 226 16.12 30.98 -29.75
C ILE A 226 15.63 32.27 -30.42
N GLY A 227 14.70 33.00 -29.80
CA GLY A 227 14.23 34.29 -30.30
C GLY A 227 15.35 35.33 -30.37
N LEU A 228 16.25 35.34 -29.38
CA LEU A 228 17.43 36.20 -29.37
C LEU A 228 18.37 35.85 -30.53
N ALA A 229 18.69 34.57 -30.70
CA ALA A 229 19.53 34.11 -31.81
C ALA A 229 18.91 34.42 -33.18
N ALA A 230 17.60 34.19 -33.34
CA ALA A 230 16.87 34.51 -34.57
C ALA A 230 16.89 36.01 -34.87
N ALA A 231 16.75 36.86 -33.85
CA ALA A 231 16.84 38.31 -34.00
C ALA A 231 18.24 38.76 -34.46
N PHE A 232 19.32 38.14 -33.97
CA PHE A 232 20.69 38.43 -34.42
C PHE A 232 20.99 37.96 -35.85
N ILE A 233 20.28 36.96 -36.36
CA ILE A 233 20.45 36.46 -37.74
C ILE A 233 19.63 37.29 -38.75
N GLN A 234 18.50 37.86 -38.32
CA GLN A 234 17.65 38.70 -39.16
C GLN A 234 18.09 40.18 -39.22
N HIS A 235 19.05 40.58 -38.37
CA HIS A 235 19.62 41.92 -38.33
C HIS A 235 20.95 42.01 -39.06
#